data_AF-M4SX40-F1
#
_entry.id   AF-M4SX40-F1
#
_cell.length_a   1.000
_cell.length_b   1.000
_cell.length_c   1.000
_cell.angle_alpha   90.00
_cell.angle_beta   90.00
_cell.angle_gamma   90.00
#
_symmetry.space_group_name_H-M   'P 1'
#
loop_
_entity.id
_entity.type
_entity.pdbx_description
1 polymer ?
#
loop_
_entity_poly.entity_id
_entity_poly.type
_entity_poly.pdbx_seq_one_letter_code
_entity_poly.pdbx_strand_id
1 'polypeptide(L)'
;MKQKHAFAVALIVFTLVHLPRQPRATKNPIKKSVCQPICNAGAELAKIPKIAEQKLSTMSTAEQKHEEVALKLLVYSKQQATTKAKAALRALAETITETRFSFQRQRKSFTHNAIEATVTTMQLKGAIAEALALLKGHAHDGASIYCLSNSDENSATAATTGLETCTAPTLSFSPDGEQVDATILDTAGFKALPAGTVFTATGGSNENKCPLLVWAGGQTGPFVTSATVKLAGGLIQGTSAATLSAQKPSVLNTAAPQPTQKLPEAAQYDAHEINNKKVTEFATDTATIIKTAASNPKSAERLATYLEDNKR
;
A
#
# COMPACT_ATOMS: atom_id res chain seq x y z
N MET A 1 -70.21 10.03 34.69
CA MET A 1 -68.87 9.50 35.02
C MET A 1 -68.24 8.59 33.96
N LYS A 2 -69.00 7.94 33.05
CA LYS A 2 -68.43 6.98 32.06
C LYS A 2 -67.66 7.60 30.87
N GLN A 3 -67.87 8.88 30.55
CA GLN A 3 -67.28 9.51 29.35
C GLN A 3 -65.86 10.05 29.55
N LYS A 4 -65.46 10.34 30.81
CA LYS A 4 -64.11 10.83 31.14
C LYS A 4 -63.05 9.71 31.11
N HIS A 5 -63.46 8.45 31.30
CA HIS A 5 -62.55 7.29 31.23
C HIS A 5 -62.22 6.88 29.79
N ALA A 6 -63.14 7.06 28.84
CA ALA A 6 -62.89 6.74 27.43
C ALA A 6 -61.84 7.68 26.80
N PHE A 7 -61.81 8.95 27.20
CA PHE A 7 -60.85 9.94 26.68
C PHE A 7 -59.43 9.75 27.24
N ALA A 8 -59.30 9.32 28.50
CA ALA A 8 -58.01 9.07 29.13
C ALA A 8 -57.31 7.82 28.55
N VAL A 9 -58.05 6.78 28.20
CA VAL A 9 -57.50 5.55 27.62
C VAL A 9 -57.03 5.77 26.17
N ALA A 10 -57.77 6.57 25.38
CA ALA A 10 -57.39 6.88 23.99
C ALA A 10 -56.09 7.71 23.90
N LEU A 11 -55.84 8.61 24.86
CA LEU A 11 -54.66 9.48 24.87
C LEU A 11 -53.38 8.73 25.29
N ILE A 12 -53.49 7.71 26.14
CA ILE A 12 -52.38 6.81 26.51
C ILE A 12 -52.00 5.87 25.35
N VAL A 13 -52.99 5.37 24.58
CA VAL A 13 -52.71 4.52 23.42
C VAL A 13 -52.07 5.31 22.28
N PHE A 14 -52.49 6.56 22.04
CA PHE A 14 -51.91 7.38 20.98
C PHE A 14 -50.45 7.78 21.27
N THR A 15 -50.12 8.04 22.54
CA THR A 15 -48.76 8.40 22.98
C THR A 15 -47.79 7.21 22.96
N LEU A 16 -48.23 5.98 23.27
CA LEU A 16 -47.37 4.79 23.13
C LEU A 16 -47.10 4.40 21.66
N VAL A 17 -48.04 4.65 20.75
CA VAL A 17 -47.89 4.29 19.32
C VAL A 17 -47.04 5.29 18.54
N HIS A 18 -46.95 6.54 19.02
CA HIS A 18 -46.20 7.62 18.37
C HIS A 18 -44.88 7.95 19.07
N LEU A 19 -44.44 7.13 20.05
CA LEU A 19 -43.06 7.19 20.50
C LEU A 19 -42.18 6.84 19.28
N PRO A 20 -41.37 7.78 18.75
CA PRO A 20 -40.45 7.45 17.68
C PRO A 20 -39.58 6.32 18.21
N ARG A 21 -39.66 5.14 17.57
CA ARG A 21 -38.72 4.04 17.83
C ARG A 21 -37.34 4.62 17.61
N GLN A 22 -36.63 4.92 18.69
CA GLN A 22 -35.24 5.32 18.58
C GLN A 22 -34.53 4.22 17.79
N PRO A 23 -33.71 4.55 16.78
CA PRO A 23 -32.93 3.55 16.07
C PRO A 23 -32.14 2.76 17.11
N ARG A 24 -32.47 1.48 17.27
CA ARG A 24 -31.77 0.61 18.21
C ARG A 24 -30.30 0.64 17.82
N ALA A 25 -29.45 0.94 18.80
CA ALA A 25 -28.03 1.05 18.56
C ALA A 25 -27.52 -0.29 18.03
N THR A 26 -27.11 -0.35 16.76
CA THR A 26 -26.58 -1.59 16.18
C THR A 26 -25.16 -1.76 16.73
N LYS A 27 -24.90 -2.84 17.46
CA LYS A 27 -23.57 -3.18 18.00
C LYS A 27 -23.07 -4.48 17.36
N ASN A 28 -23.20 -4.57 16.05
CA ASN A 28 -22.90 -5.80 15.33
C ASN A 28 -21.39 -5.92 15.07
N PRO A 29 -20.85 -7.15 15.06
CA PRO A 29 -19.46 -7.41 14.70
C PRO A 29 -19.24 -7.18 13.20
N ILE A 30 -17.99 -6.93 12.82
CA ILE A 30 -17.58 -6.81 11.42
C ILE A 30 -17.39 -8.22 10.82
N LYS A 31 -17.89 -8.43 9.60
CA LYS A 31 -17.77 -9.70 8.87
C LYS A 31 -16.32 -10.03 8.53
N LYS A 32 -15.95 -11.32 8.57
CA LYS A 32 -14.66 -11.81 8.04
C LYS A 32 -14.43 -11.41 6.59
N SER A 33 -15.47 -11.43 5.75
CA SER A 33 -15.41 -11.02 4.34
C SER A 33 -15.01 -9.56 4.13
N VAL A 34 -15.05 -8.74 5.19
CA VAL A 34 -14.62 -7.34 5.17
C VAL A 34 -13.21 -7.21 5.74
N CYS A 35 -12.92 -7.82 6.89
CA CYS A 35 -11.63 -7.69 7.55
C CYS A 35 -10.51 -8.46 6.84
N GLN A 36 -10.78 -9.65 6.29
CA GLN A 36 -9.74 -10.47 5.67
C GLN A 36 -9.13 -9.80 4.43
N PRO A 37 -9.90 -9.25 3.47
CA PRO A 37 -9.28 -8.59 2.32
C PRO A 37 -8.54 -7.29 2.70
N ILE A 38 -9.03 -6.54 3.70
CA ILE A 38 -8.32 -5.37 4.25
C ILE A 38 -6.98 -5.80 4.88
N CYS A 39 -6.98 -6.91 5.62
CA CYS A 39 -5.77 -7.48 6.19
C CYS A 39 -4.77 -7.90 5.10
N ASN A 40 -5.23 -8.64 4.09
CA ASN A 40 -4.40 -9.07 2.97
C ASN A 40 -3.79 -7.86 2.23
N ALA A 41 -4.55 -6.78 2.03
CA ALA A 41 -4.03 -5.54 1.48
C ALA A 41 -2.90 -4.96 2.35
N GLY A 42 -3.06 -4.91 3.67
CA GLY A 42 -2.00 -4.51 4.60
C GLY A 42 -0.75 -5.38 4.53
N ALA A 43 -0.92 -6.70 4.42
CA ALA A 43 0.20 -7.63 4.27
C ALA A 43 0.98 -7.42 2.96
N GLU A 44 0.28 -7.18 1.84
CA GLU A 44 0.93 -6.87 0.56
C GLU A 44 1.66 -5.52 0.57
N LEU A 45 1.08 -4.49 1.20
CA LEU A 45 1.75 -3.20 1.36
C LEU A 45 3.07 -3.32 2.13
N ALA A 46 3.19 -4.28 3.05
CA ALA A 46 4.41 -4.53 3.80
C ALA A 46 5.58 -5.04 2.93
N LYS A 47 5.31 -5.50 1.70
CA LYS A 47 6.34 -5.90 0.74
C LYS A 47 7.00 -4.72 0.03
N ILE A 48 6.31 -3.58 -0.08
CA ILE A 48 6.78 -2.42 -0.86
C ILE A 48 8.16 -1.91 -0.43
N PRO A 49 8.47 -1.77 0.88
CA PRO A 49 9.81 -1.35 1.29
C PRO A 49 10.91 -2.34 0.86
N LYS A 50 10.64 -3.66 0.92
CA LYS A 50 11.59 -4.69 0.48
C LYS A 50 11.86 -4.63 -1.02
N ILE A 51 10.79 -4.44 -1.81
CA ILE A 51 10.89 -4.30 -3.27
C ILE A 51 11.69 -3.04 -3.63
N ALA A 52 11.42 -1.92 -2.93
CA ALA A 52 12.15 -0.68 -3.13
C ALA A 52 13.65 -0.85 -2.83
N GLU A 53 13.99 -1.49 -1.72
CA GLU A 53 15.37 -1.78 -1.32
C GLU A 53 16.08 -2.66 -2.36
N GLN A 54 15.43 -3.73 -2.84
CA GLN A 54 15.98 -4.61 -3.87
C GLN A 54 16.28 -3.85 -5.17
N LYS A 55 15.38 -2.94 -5.58
CA LYS A 55 15.57 -2.13 -6.78
C LYS A 55 16.70 -1.12 -6.62
N LEU A 56 16.78 -0.44 -5.47
CA LEU A 56 17.89 0.45 -5.14
C LEU A 56 19.23 -0.28 -5.11
N SER A 57 19.27 -1.49 -4.54
CA SER A 57 20.47 -2.35 -4.52
C SER A 57 20.90 -2.75 -5.94
N THR A 58 19.95 -3.12 -6.80
CA THR A 58 20.22 -3.44 -8.22
C THR A 58 20.81 -2.24 -8.96
N MET A 59 20.21 -1.04 -8.79
CA MET A 59 20.73 0.20 -9.39
C MET A 59 22.14 0.52 -8.89
N SER A 60 22.38 0.39 -7.58
CA SER A 60 23.70 0.63 -6.98
C SER A 60 24.76 -0.35 -7.50
N THR A 61 24.41 -1.63 -7.63
CA THR A 61 25.30 -2.66 -8.17
C THR A 61 25.66 -2.35 -9.63
N ALA A 62 24.69 -1.92 -10.43
CA ALA A 62 24.95 -1.53 -11.82
C ALA A 62 25.88 -0.32 -11.93
N GLU A 63 25.72 0.70 -11.09
CA GLU A 63 26.64 1.85 -11.04
C GLU A 63 28.07 1.42 -10.73
N GLN A 64 28.26 0.56 -9.73
CA GLN A 64 29.57 0.04 -9.35
C GLN A 64 30.20 -0.77 -10.49
N LYS A 65 29.40 -1.59 -11.18
CA LYS A 65 29.88 -2.36 -12.34
C LYS A 65 30.29 -1.47 -13.50
N HIS A 66 29.55 -0.40 -13.80
CA HIS A 66 29.94 0.54 -14.83
C HIS A 66 31.26 1.26 -14.48
N GLU A 67 31.43 1.67 -13.22
CA GLU A 67 32.68 2.27 -12.75
C GLU A 67 33.86 1.30 -12.88
N GLU A 68 33.68 0.06 -12.43
CA GLU A 68 34.69 -1.00 -12.53
C GLU A 68 35.12 -1.23 -13.98
N VAL A 69 34.16 -1.35 -14.91
CA VAL A 69 34.43 -1.57 -16.33
C VAL A 69 35.13 -0.38 -16.96
N ALA A 70 34.68 0.86 -16.69
CA ALA A 70 35.33 2.07 -17.20
C ALA A 70 36.79 2.16 -16.74
N LEU A 71 37.06 1.88 -15.46
CA LEU A 71 38.41 1.89 -14.91
C LEU A 71 39.29 0.81 -15.55
N LYS A 72 38.78 -0.42 -15.73
CA LYS A 72 39.50 -1.48 -16.43
C LYS A 72 39.88 -1.09 -17.86
N LEU A 73 38.95 -0.46 -18.60
CA LEU A 73 39.23 0.04 -19.96
C LEU A 73 40.30 1.14 -19.95
N LEU A 74 40.25 2.06 -18.99
CA LEU A 74 41.29 3.09 -18.84
C LEU A 74 42.66 2.50 -18.54
N VAL A 75 42.75 1.54 -17.62
CA VAL A 75 44.02 0.84 -17.32
C VAL A 75 44.50 0.07 -18.56
N TYR A 76 43.63 -0.66 -19.23
CA TYR A 76 43.97 -1.40 -20.44
C TYR A 76 44.42 -0.47 -21.58
N SER A 77 43.85 0.73 -21.67
CA SER A 77 44.26 1.75 -22.65
C SER A 77 45.72 2.19 -22.48
N LYS A 78 46.26 2.13 -21.26
CA LYS A 78 47.66 2.49 -20.98
C LYS A 78 48.65 1.43 -21.47
N GLN A 79 48.18 0.19 -21.63
CA GLN A 79 48.99 -0.93 -22.12
C GLN A 79 48.98 -1.03 -23.65
N GLN A 80 48.14 -0.25 -24.34
CA GLN A 80 48.04 -0.29 -25.79
C GLN A 80 49.18 0.47 -26.46
N ALA A 81 49.84 -0.20 -27.42
CA ALA A 81 50.88 0.40 -28.25
C ALA A 81 50.31 1.33 -29.33
N THR A 82 49.07 1.10 -29.78
CA THR A 82 48.48 1.90 -30.86
C THR A 82 47.65 3.06 -30.33
N THR A 83 47.86 4.24 -30.90
CA THR A 83 47.07 5.45 -30.59
C THR A 83 45.58 5.23 -30.84
N LYS A 84 45.23 4.46 -31.89
CA LYS A 84 43.84 4.12 -32.21
C LYS A 84 43.17 3.26 -31.14
N ALA A 85 43.81 2.17 -30.69
CA ALA A 85 43.24 1.32 -29.64
C ALA A 85 43.14 2.08 -28.30
N LYS A 86 44.15 2.89 -27.98
CA LYS A 86 44.15 3.76 -26.80
C LYS A 86 42.99 4.77 -26.83
N ALA A 87 42.77 5.43 -27.97
CA ALA A 87 41.66 6.36 -28.16
C ALA A 87 40.30 5.66 -28.05
N ALA A 88 40.13 4.48 -28.66
CA ALA A 88 38.88 3.71 -28.61
C ALA A 88 38.52 3.27 -27.19
N LEU A 89 39.49 2.75 -26.43
CA LEU A 89 39.25 2.33 -25.05
C LEU A 89 38.90 3.50 -24.13
N ARG A 90 39.52 4.67 -24.34
CA ARG A 90 39.18 5.91 -23.62
C ARG A 90 37.77 6.40 -23.95
N ALA A 91 37.41 6.43 -25.24
CA ALA A 91 36.08 6.81 -25.68
C ALA A 91 34.99 5.91 -25.07
N LEU A 92 35.22 4.59 -25.06
CA LEU A 92 34.31 3.64 -24.40
C LEU A 92 34.22 3.89 -22.90
N ALA A 93 35.35 4.07 -22.21
CA ALA A 93 35.36 4.32 -20.78
C ALA A 93 34.57 5.58 -20.40
N GLU A 94 34.73 6.67 -21.14
CA GLU A 94 33.97 7.91 -20.90
C GLU A 94 32.46 7.73 -21.13
N THR A 95 32.05 7.00 -22.17
CA THR A 95 30.64 6.69 -22.42
C THR A 95 30.04 5.85 -21.29
N ILE A 96 30.79 4.89 -20.77
CA ILE A 96 30.37 4.09 -19.62
C ILE A 96 30.27 4.96 -18.37
N THR A 97 31.22 5.88 -18.14
CA THR A 97 31.19 6.83 -17.03
C THR A 97 29.99 7.78 -17.11
N GLU A 98 29.66 8.28 -18.30
CA GLU A 98 28.47 9.11 -18.50
C GLU A 98 27.16 8.33 -18.26
N THR A 99 27.12 7.08 -18.73
CA THR A 99 25.98 6.17 -18.49
C THR A 99 25.80 5.93 -16.98
N ARG A 100 26.90 5.69 -16.25
CA ARG A 100 26.89 5.61 -14.78
C ARG A 100 26.32 6.87 -14.14
N PHE A 101 26.73 8.07 -14.58
CA PHE A 101 26.16 9.31 -14.04
C PHE A 101 24.65 9.44 -14.31
N SER A 102 24.18 8.95 -15.46
CA SER A 102 22.76 8.86 -15.73
C SER A 102 22.05 7.92 -14.74
N PHE A 103 22.62 6.74 -14.50
CA PHE A 103 22.10 5.79 -13.50
C PHE A 103 22.08 6.37 -12.09
N GLN A 104 23.12 7.10 -11.69
CA GLN A 104 23.18 7.78 -10.40
C GLN A 104 22.06 8.81 -10.23
N ARG A 105 21.74 9.58 -11.28
CA ARG A 105 20.60 10.51 -11.27
C ARG A 105 19.27 9.77 -11.13
N GLN A 106 19.09 8.68 -11.89
CA GLN A 106 17.90 7.86 -11.80
C GLN A 106 17.73 7.21 -10.43
N ARG A 107 18.82 6.68 -9.85
CA ARG A 107 18.81 6.11 -8.49
C ARG A 107 18.42 7.18 -7.48
N LYS A 108 19.01 8.37 -7.54
CA LYS A 108 18.67 9.48 -6.63
C LYS A 108 17.19 9.86 -6.71
N SER A 109 16.64 9.96 -7.92
CA SER A 109 15.20 10.21 -8.12
C SER A 109 14.35 9.07 -7.54
N PHE A 110 14.74 7.82 -7.81
CA PHE A 110 14.01 6.66 -7.32
C PHE A 110 14.08 6.50 -5.79
N THR A 111 15.19 6.88 -5.15
CA THR A 111 15.33 6.87 -3.69
C THR A 111 14.27 7.75 -3.02
N HIS A 112 13.97 8.92 -3.59
CA HIS A 112 12.93 9.79 -3.06
C HIS A 112 11.55 9.11 -3.11
N ASN A 113 11.17 8.61 -4.28
CA ASN A 113 9.91 7.88 -4.46
C ASN A 113 9.82 6.64 -3.55
N ALA A 114 10.93 5.92 -3.36
CA ALA A 114 11.01 4.76 -2.47
C ALA A 114 10.75 5.12 -1.00
N ILE A 115 11.26 6.26 -0.54
CA ILE A 115 11.03 6.75 0.82
C ILE A 115 9.56 7.15 0.99
N GLU A 116 9.00 7.92 0.05
CA GLU A 116 7.60 8.33 0.09
C GLU A 116 6.65 7.12 0.07
N ALA A 117 6.92 6.17 -0.83
CA ALA A 117 6.18 4.91 -0.88
C ALA A 117 6.26 4.13 0.41
N THR A 118 7.43 4.06 1.05
CA THR A 118 7.58 3.40 2.34
C THR A 118 6.72 4.08 3.40
N VAL A 119 6.67 5.42 3.42
CA VAL A 119 5.86 6.18 4.38
C VAL A 119 4.37 5.87 4.19
N THR A 120 3.82 6.05 2.98
CA THR A 120 2.38 5.91 2.75
C THR A 120 1.90 4.47 2.94
N THR A 121 2.63 3.49 2.41
CA THR A 121 2.27 2.08 2.48
C THR A 121 2.36 1.53 3.90
N MET A 122 3.41 1.90 4.66
CA MET A 122 3.55 1.48 6.05
C MET A 122 2.61 2.22 6.99
N GLN A 123 2.29 3.49 6.72
CA GLN A 123 1.27 4.22 7.48
C GLN A 123 -0.10 3.57 7.31
N LEU A 124 -0.48 3.18 6.08
CA LEU A 124 -1.73 2.47 5.84
C LEU A 124 -1.73 1.08 6.47
N LYS A 125 -0.65 0.32 6.32
CA LYS A 125 -0.47 -0.98 6.99
C LYS A 125 -0.66 -0.83 8.50
N GLY A 126 -0.01 0.16 9.12
CA GLY A 126 -0.11 0.42 10.56
C GLY A 126 -1.54 0.74 10.98
N ALA A 127 -2.23 1.61 10.25
CA ALA A 127 -3.62 1.94 10.52
C ALA A 127 -4.56 0.73 10.38
N ILE A 128 -4.32 -0.15 9.41
CA ILE A 128 -5.04 -1.44 9.25
C ILE A 128 -4.76 -2.35 10.45
N ALA A 129 -3.48 -2.53 10.78
CA ALA A 129 -3.03 -3.40 11.87
C ALA A 129 -3.64 -2.98 13.21
N GLU A 130 -3.59 -1.69 13.53
CA GLU A 130 -4.13 -1.12 14.77
C GLU A 130 -5.64 -1.31 14.86
N ALA A 131 -6.38 -0.96 13.80
CA ALA A 131 -7.84 -1.10 13.79
C ALA A 131 -8.27 -2.57 13.98
N LEU A 132 -7.63 -3.50 13.25
CA LEU A 132 -7.95 -4.93 13.35
C LEU A 132 -7.49 -5.54 14.67
N ALA A 133 -6.34 -5.13 15.21
CA ALA A 133 -5.85 -5.57 16.51
C ALA A 133 -6.77 -5.08 17.65
N LEU A 134 -7.23 -3.83 17.60
CA LEU A 134 -8.20 -3.28 18.57
C LEU A 134 -9.50 -4.08 18.57
N LEU A 135 -10.07 -4.34 17.39
CA LEU A 135 -11.31 -5.11 17.25
C LEU A 135 -11.13 -6.58 17.66
N LYS A 136 -9.98 -7.18 17.34
CA LYS A 136 -9.60 -8.54 17.77
C LYS A 136 -9.46 -8.64 19.29
N GLY A 137 -8.82 -7.66 19.91
CA GLY A 137 -8.59 -7.61 21.36
C GLY A 137 -9.87 -7.44 22.18
N HIS A 138 -10.96 -6.97 21.56
CA HIS A 138 -12.23 -6.73 22.24
C HIS A 138 -13.21 -7.92 22.14
N ALA A 139 -12.70 -9.13 22.35
CA ALA A 139 -13.50 -10.33 22.49
C ALA A 139 -13.49 -10.79 23.96
N HIS A 140 -14.62 -10.68 24.65
CA HIS A 140 -14.80 -11.30 25.97
C HIS A 140 -15.35 -12.70 25.73
N ASP A 141 -14.66 -13.75 26.20
CA ASP A 141 -14.97 -15.18 26.05
C ASP A 141 -15.15 -15.76 24.63
N GLY A 142 -15.18 -14.91 23.59
CA GLY A 142 -15.22 -15.30 22.18
C GLY A 142 -16.58 -15.80 21.66
N ALA A 143 -17.56 -16.01 22.54
CA ALA A 143 -18.90 -16.48 22.19
C ALA A 143 -19.98 -15.40 22.42
N SER A 144 -19.83 -14.59 23.46
CA SER A 144 -20.87 -13.66 23.90
C SER A 144 -20.63 -12.22 23.46
N ILE A 145 -19.37 -11.78 23.36
CA ILE A 145 -18.97 -10.42 22.99
C ILE A 145 -17.74 -10.49 22.10
N TYR A 146 -17.83 -9.91 20.91
CA TYR A 146 -16.76 -9.86 19.92
C TYR A 146 -17.02 -8.79 18.86
N CYS A 147 -15.95 -8.25 18.29
CA CYS A 147 -16.02 -7.21 17.26
C CYS A 147 -15.70 -7.68 15.84
N LEU A 148 -15.18 -8.89 15.71
CA LEU A 148 -14.90 -9.55 14.44
C LEU A 148 -15.63 -10.90 14.42
N SER A 149 -16.41 -11.18 13.39
CA SER A 149 -17.11 -12.46 13.22
C SER A 149 -16.35 -13.41 12.31
N ASN A 150 -16.53 -14.72 12.51
CA ASN A 150 -16.11 -15.76 11.57
C ASN A 150 -16.91 -15.73 10.26
N SER A 151 -16.60 -16.66 9.35
CA SER A 151 -17.29 -16.83 8.06
C SER A 151 -18.78 -17.13 8.20
N ASP A 152 -19.15 -17.90 9.23
CA ASP A 152 -20.55 -18.24 9.55
C ASP A 152 -21.27 -17.12 10.32
N GLU A 153 -20.59 -15.99 10.51
CA GLU A 153 -21.06 -14.77 11.18
C GLU A 153 -21.50 -14.96 12.65
N ASN A 154 -21.20 -16.09 13.29
CA ASN A 154 -21.81 -16.52 14.56
C ASN A 154 -20.86 -16.62 15.77
N SER A 155 -19.54 -16.46 15.59
CA SER A 155 -18.57 -16.55 16.69
C SER A 155 -17.29 -15.74 16.43
N ALA A 156 -16.52 -15.48 17.49
CA ALA A 156 -15.20 -14.84 17.40
C ALA A 156 -14.08 -15.82 17.02
N THR A 157 -14.20 -17.10 17.38
CA THR A 157 -13.10 -18.07 17.43
C THR A 157 -12.47 -18.37 16.06
N ALA A 158 -13.18 -18.09 14.95
CA ALA A 158 -12.67 -18.24 13.57
C ALA A 158 -12.53 -16.90 12.81
N ALA A 159 -12.76 -15.77 13.49
CA ALA A 159 -12.63 -14.42 12.94
C ALA A 159 -11.18 -13.90 12.93
N THR A 160 -10.33 -14.47 13.79
CA THR A 160 -8.97 -13.99 14.04
C THR A 160 -7.89 -14.75 13.29
N THR A 161 -8.19 -15.98 12.85
CA THR A 161 -7.26 -16.85 12.12
C THR A 161 -6.88 -16.22 10.80
N GLY A 162 -5.60 -15.88 10.62
CA GLY A 162 -5.08 -15.27 9.41
C GLY A 162 -5.03 -13.75 9.45
N LEU A 163 -5.44 -13.10 10.55
CA LEU A 163 -5.21 -11.67 10.75
C LEU A 163 -3.78 -11.36 11.21
N GLU A 164 -3.05 -12.36 11.70
CA GLU A 164 -1.66 -12.21 12.12
C GLU A 164 -0.76 -11.70 10.98
N THR A 165 -1.12 -12.00 9.73
CA THR A 165 -0.38 -11.58 8.52
C THR A 165 -0.31 -10.06 8.37
N CYS A 166 -1.29 -9.32 8.89
CA CYS A 166 -1.32 -7.86 8.84
C CYS A 166 -1.18 -7.19 10.20
N THR A 167 -1.55 -7.85 11.30
CA THR A 167 -1.44 -7.26 12.65
C THR A 167 -0.05 -7.42 13.26
N ALA A 168 0.78 -8.34 12.76
CA ALA A 168 2.15 -8.47 13.23
C ALA A 168 2.97 -7.20 12.90
N PRO A 169 3.75 -6.68 13.88
CA PRO A 169 4.64 -5.56 13.63
C PRO A 169 5.71 -5.97 12.61
N THR A 170 5.99 -5.08 11.66
CA THR A 170 7.17 -5.24 10.79
C THR A 170 8.27 -4.36 11.36
N LEU A 171 9.29 -4.99 11.92
CA LEU A 171 10.39 -4.32 12.62
C LEU A 171 11.66 -4.23 11.76
N SER A 172 11.73 -4.99 10.68
CA SER A 172 12.86 -4.97 9.76
C SER A 172 12.41 -5.32 8.34
N PHE A 173 13.21 -4.87 7.39
CA PHE A 173 13.11 -5.25 5.99
C PHE A 173 14.45 -5.84 5.57
N SER A 174 14.39 -6.76 4.62
CA SER A 174 15.53 -7.28 3.89
C SER A 174 15.13 -7.25 2.42
N PRO A 175 16.07 -7.02 1.49
CA PRO A 175 15.77 -7.07 0.07
C PRO A 175 15.13 -8.39 -0.29
N ASP A 176 14.01 -8.31 -1.00
CA ASP A 176 13.26 -9.47 -1.48
C ASP A 176 12.85 -9.20 -2.93
N GLY A 177 13.00 -10.22 -3.77
CA GLY A 177 12.65 -10.17 -5.19
C GLY A 177 11.17 -10.43 -5.46
N GLU A 178 10.39 -10.78 -4.43
CA GLU A 178 8.95 -11.00 -4.57
C GLU A 178 8.23 -9.76 -5.07
N GLN A 179 7.43 -9.93 -6.13
CA GLN A 179 6.48 -8.92 -6.55
C GLN A 179 5.23 -8.96 -5.67
N VAL A 180 4.48 -7.86 -5.69
CA VAL A 180 3.16 -7.81 -5.09
C VAL A 180 2.23 -8.82 -5.78
N ASP A 181 1.38 -9.49 -5.02
CA ASP A 181 0.36 -10.39 -5.57
C ASP A 181 -0.68 -9.59 -6.37
N ALA A 182 -0.69 -9.80 -7.69
CA ALA A 182 -1.59 -9.13 -8.64
C ALA A 182 -3.08 -9.47 -8.42
N THR A 183 -3.41 -10.48 -7.62
CA THR A 183 -4.80 -10.75 -7.20
C THR A 183 -5.26 -9.80 -6.09
N ILE A 184 -4.34 -9.19 -5.35
CA ILE A 184 -4.60 -8.26 -4.25
C ILE A 184 -4.40 -6.81 -4.69
N LEU A 185 -3.27 -6.52 -5.34
CA LEU A 185 -2.90 -5.18 -5.81
C LEU A 185 -2.27 -5.28 -7.21
N ASP A 186 -2.91 -4.68 -8.21
CA ASP A 186 -2.43 -4.68 -9.59
C ASP A 186 -2.26 -3.26 -10.15
N THR A 187 -2.15 -3.15 -11.48
CA THR A 187 -1.98 -1.87 -12.18
C THR A 187 -3.17 -0.91 -11.99
N ALA A 188 -4.35 -1.41 -11.61
CA ALA A 188 -5.55 -0.63 -11.34
C ALA A 188 -5.73 -0.28 -9.85
N GLY A 189 -4.82 -0.72 -8.98
CA GLY A 189 -4.90 -0.53 -7.53
C GLY A 189 -5.46 -1.77 -6.81
N PHE A 190 -6.09 -1.57 -5.65
CA PHE A 190 -6.57 -2.69 -4.83
C PHE A 190 -7.77 -3.41 -5.47
N LYS A 191 -7.62 -4.71 -5.74
CA LYS A 191 -8.65 -5.52 -6.40
C LYS A 191 -9.75 -6.00 -5.47
N ALA A 192 -9.35 -6.63 -4.36
CA ALA A 192 -10.22 -7.43 -3.49
C ALA A 192 -10.80 -6.66 -2.29
N LEU A 193 -10.65 -5.34 -2.23
CA LEU A 193 -11.19 -4.58 -1.10
C LEU A 193 -12.72 -4.56 -1.13
N PRO A 194 -13.38 -4.80 0.03
CA PRO A 194 -14.83 -4.80 0.16
C PRO A 194 -15.41 -3.41 -0.05
N ALA A 195 -16.70 -3.36 -0.40
CA ALA A 195 -17.48 -2.13 -0.46
C ALA A 195 -18.87 -2.35 0.16
N GLY A 196 -19.44 -1.30 0.76
CA GLY A 196 -20.80 -1.36 1.31
C GLY A 196 -20.84 -1.86 2.76
N THR A 197 -21.90 -2.57 3.13
CA THR A 197 -22.19 -2.93 4.53
C THR A 197 -21.10 -3.77 5.17
N VAL A 198 -20.61 -3.36 6.34
CA VAL A 198 -19.54 -4.08 7.06
C VAL A 198 -20.04 -5.07 8.12
N PHE A 199 -21.25 -4.85 8.63
CA PHE A 199 -21.79 -5.58 9.76
C PHE A 199 -22.44 -6.89 9.36
N THR A 200 -22.37 -7.90 10.24
CA THR A 200 -23.24 -9.08 10.18
C THR A 200 -24.72 -8.69 10.20
N ALA A 201 -25.59 -9.58 9.70
CA ALA A 201 -27.02 -9.31 9.62
C ALA A 201 -27.60 -8.85 10.96
N THR A 202 -28.46 -7.82 10.94
CA THR A 202 -29.21 -7.34 12.11
C THR A 202 -30.27 -8.35 12.52
N GLY A 203 -30.05 -9.05 13.63
CA GLY A 203 -30.98 -9.99 14.26
C GLY A 203 -30.34 -11.34 14.63
N GLY A 204 -30.89 -12.04 15.62
CA GLY A 204 -30.43 -13.37 16.03
C GLY A 204 -29.18 -13.37 16.91
N SER A 205 -28.35 -14.43 16.82
CA SER A 205 -27.18 -14.65 17.68
C SER A 205 -26.06 -13.61 17.54
N ASN A 206 -26.16 -12.68 16.57
CA ASN A 206 -25.07 -11.78 16.16
C ASN A 206 -25.33 -10.32 16.53
N GLU A 207 -26.52 -10.04 17.05
CA GLU A 207 -26.89 -8.72 17.53
C GLU A 207 -26.15 -8.38 18.83
N ASN A 208 -25.75 -7.13 18.99
CA ASN A 208 -25.20 -6.58 20.24
C ASN A 208 -23.85 -7.18 20.70
N LYS A 209 -23.08 -7.80 19.81
CA LYS A 209 -21.81 -8.47 20.16
C LYS A 209 -20.61 -7.54 20.29
N CYS A 210 -20.57 -6.42 19.56
CA CYS A 210 -19.44 -5.51 19.52
C CYS A 210 -19.74 -4.17 20.21
N PRO A 211 -19.48 -4.02 21.51
CA PRO A 211 -19.75 -2.79 22.25
C PRO A 211 -18.81 -1.62 21.88
N LEU A 212 -17.73 -1.86 21.13
CA LEU A 212 -16.92 -0.77 20.55
C LEU A 212 -17.69 -0.05 19.44
N LEU A 213 -18.46 -0.79 18.63
CA LEU A 213 -19.15 -0.27 17.46
C LEU A 213 -20.63 0.01 17.77
N VAL A 214 -20.89 0.64 18.92
CA VAL A 214 -22.25 1.04 19.30
C VAL A 214 -22.70 2.19 18.40
N TRP A 215 -23.59 1.89 17.46
CA TRP A 215 -24.13 2.90 16.56
C TRP A 215 -25.57 3.26 16.95
N ALA A 216 -25.72 4.10 17.97
CA ALA A 216 -27.03 4.62 18.38
C ALA A 216 -27.50 5.74 17.43
N GLY A 217 -28.81 5.81 17.17
CA GLY A 217 -29.42 7.00 16.57
C GLY A 217 -29.11 8.21 17.45
N GLY A 218 -28.17 9.06 17.02
CA GLY A 218 -27.67 10.18 17.80
C GLY A 218 -26.15 10.24 17.99
N GLN A 219 -25.37 9.26 17.50
CA GLN A 219 -23.90 9.33 17.51
C GLN A 219 -23.31 9.41 18.94
N THR A 220 -23.90 8.71 19.91
CA THR A 220 -23.47 8.74 21.32
C THR A 220 -22.66 7.51 21.73
N GLY A 221 -22.08 6.79 20.76
CA GLY A 221 -21.25 5.61 21.02
C GLY A 221 -19.85 5.99 21.51
N PRO A 222 -19.16 5.11 22.27
CA PRO A 222 -17.85 5.42 22.85
C PRO A 222 -16.76 5.66 21.79
N PHE A 223 -16.86 5.02 20.61
CA PHE A 223 -15.90 5.19 19.50
C PHE A 223 -16.53 5.85 18.28
N VAL A 224 -17.85 5.88 18.19
CA VAL A 224 -18.59 6.45 17.07
C VAL A 224 -19.40 7.64 17.51
N THR A 225 -18.74 8.79 17.45
CA THR A 225 -19.31 10.09 17.84
C THR A 225 -19.77 10.93 16.67
N SER A 226 -19.50 10.50 15.42
CA SER A 226 -20.03 11.14 14.22
C SER A 226 -19.97 10.27 12.96
N ALA A 227 -20.62 10.74 11.89
CA ALA A 227 -20.48 10.18 10.53
C ALA A 227 -19.05 10.28 9.96
N THR A 228 -18.07 10.84 10.69
CA THR A 228 -16.69 11.04 10.23
C THR A 228 -15.69 10.04 10.81
N VAL A 229 -16.13 9.04 11.58
CA VAL A 229 -15.20 8.01 12.09
C VAL A 229 -14.56 7.25 10.94
N LYS A 230 -13.23 7.16 10.97
CA LYS A 230 -12.40 6.44 10.01
C LYS A 230 -11.57 5.41 10.75
N LEU A 231 -11.75 4.14 10.41
CA LEU A 231 -10.92 3.03 10.86
C LEU A 231 -10.09 2.50 9.69
N ALA A 232 -9.00 1.78 10.00
CA ALA A 232 -8.14 1.15 9.00
C ALA A 232 -7.70 2.11 7.88
N GLY A 233 -7.23 3.31 8.25
CA GLY A 233 -6.80 4.34 7.29
C GLY A 233 -7.94 4.94 6.44
N GLY A 234 -9.20 4.75 6.84
CA GLY A 234 -10.37 5.16 6.08
C GLY A 234 -10.94 4.08 5.15
N LEU A 235 -10.47 2.84 5.23
CA LEU A 235 -11.09 1.70 4.54
C LEU A 235 -12.42 1.26 5.18
N ILE A 236 -12.67 1.67 6.42
CA ILE A 236 -13.96 1.51 7.10
C ILE A 236 -14.37 2.89 7.61
N GLN A 237 -15.53 3.37 7.18
CA GLN A 237 -16.01 4.71 7.49
C GLN A 237 -17.46 4.73 7.96
N GLY A 238 -17.73 5.69 8.86
CA GLY A 238 -19.08 6.07 9.24
C GLY A 238 -19.90 6.62 8.08
N THR A 239 -21.21 6.43 8.15
CA THR A 239 -22.17 7.01 7.22
C THR A 239 -23.13 7.96 7.93
N SER A 240 -23.75 8.85 7.18
CA SER A 240 -24.82 9.75 7.66
C SER A 240 -26.06 8.99 8.14
N ALA A 241 -26.28 7.77 7.64
CA ALA A 241 -27.38 6.89 8.04
C ALA A 241 -27.13 6.15 9.35
N ALA A 242 -26.11 6.58 10.10
CA ALA A 242 -25.75 5.99 11.36
C ALA A 242 -25.33 4.50 11.22
N THR A 243 -24.45 4.21 10.27
CA THR A 243 -23.87 2.86 10.04
C THR A 243 -22.39 2.94 9.68
N LEU A 244 -21.69 1.80 9.65
CA LEU A 244 -20.36 1.68 9.05
C LEU A 244 -20.44 1.08 7.65
N SER A 245 -19.52 1.52 6.80
CA SER A 245 -19.35 1.02 5.43
C SER A 245 -17.89 0.79 5.10
N ALA A 246 -17.62 -0.25 4.31
CA ALA A 246 -16.33 -0.48 3.70
C ALA A 246 -16.20 0.46 2.51
N GLN A 247 -15.04 1.11 2.44
CA GLN A 247 -14.73 2.12 1.44
C GLN A 247 -13.64 1.58 0.53
N LYS A 248 -14.03 1.27 -0.70
CA LYS A 248 -13.08 0.87 -1.73
C LYS A 248 -12.40 2.11 -2.31
N PRO A 249 -11.06 2.16 -2.36
CA PRO A 249 -10.34 3.24 -3.04
C PRO A 249 -10.75 3.32 -4.51
N SER A 250 -10.70 4.53 -5.07
CA SER A 250 -10.93 4.71 -6.51
C SER A 250 -9.90 3.94 -7.33
N VAL A 251 -10.29 3.52 -8.54
CA VAL A 251 -9.35 2.91 -9.50
C VAL A 251 -8.16 3.84 -9.69
N LEU A 252 -6.96 3.26 -9.67
CA LEU A 252 -5.73 4.00 -9.83
C LEU A 252 -5.67 4.68 -11.22
N ASN A 253 -5.46 5.99 -11.22
CA ASN A 253 -5.15 6.76 -12.42
C ASN A 253 -3.68 7.16 -12.38
N THR A 254 -2.85 6.45 -13.14
CA THR A 254 -1.40 6.67 -13.20
C THR A 254 -1.01 7.95 -13.93
N ALA A 255 -1.93 8.59 -14.65
CA ALA A 255 -1.72 9.88 -15.31
C ALA A 255 -2.00 11.08 -14.37
N ALA A 256 -2.65 10.85 -13.23
CA ALA A 256 -2.92 11.90 -12.26
C ALA A 256 -1.75 12.06 -11.26
N PRO A 257 -1.57 13.25 -10.66
CA PRO A 257 -0.66 13.41 -9.54
C PRO A 257 -1.02 12.50 -8.36
N GLN A 258 -0.03 12.17 -7.55
CA GLN A 258 -0.21 11.40 -6.32
C GLN A 258 -1.33 12.02 -5.46
N PRO A 259 -2.32 11.22 -5.00
CA PRO A 259 -3.37 11.70 -4.12
C PRO A 259 -2.82 12.19 -2.76
N THR A 260 -3.20 13.39 -2.32
CA THR A 260 -2.68 13.98 -1.05
C THR A 260 -3.63 13.89 0.13
N GLN A 261 -4.91 13.57 -0.11
CA GLN A 261 -5.97 13.68 0.90
C GLN A 261 -6.48 12.34 1.43
N LYS A 262 -6.17 11.24 0.73
CA LYS A 262 -6.68 9.92 1.08
C LYS A 262 -5.54 8.90 1.09
N LEU A 263 -5.28 8.37 2.28
CA LEU A 263 -4.17 7.46 2.54
C LEU A 263 -4.25 6.16 1.71
N PRO A 264 -5.41 5.49 1.53
CA PRO A 264 -5.52 4.32 0.67
C PRO A 264 -5.15 4.58 -0.79
N GLU A 265 -5.60 5.71 -1.32
CA GLU A 265 -5.29 6.12 -2.70
C GLU A 265 -3.83 6.51 -2.88
N ALA A 266 -3.20 7.17 -1.90
CA ALA A 266 -1.76 7.47 -1.91
C ALA A 266 -0.93 6.18 -1.86
N ALA A 267 -1.25 5.28 -0.93
CA ALA A 267 -0.51 4.02 -0.75
C ALA A 267 -0.59 3.11 -1.99
N GLN A 268 -1.75 2.99 -2.65
CA GLN A 268 -1.83 2.19 -3.88
C GLN A 268 -1.08 2.83 -5.05
N TYR A 269 -1.06 4.18 -5.14
CA TYR A 269 -0.30 4.89 -6.16
C TYR A 269 1.20 4.64 -5.98
N ASP A 270 1.70 4.80 -4.75
CA ASP A 270 3.12 4.62 -4.49
C ASP A 270 3.56 3.17 -4.61
N ALA A 271 2.74 2.23 -4.12
CA ALA A 271 2.97 0.80 -4.30
C ALA A 271 3.07 0.42 -5.78
N HIS A 272 2.20 1.01 -6.63
CA HIS A 272 2.26 0.83 -8.08
C HIS A 272 3.58 1.33 -8.67
N GLU A 273 4.01 2.56 -8.32
CA GLU A 273 5.25 3.15 -8.81
C GLU A 273 6.47 2.29 -8.46
N ILE A 274 6.55 1.83 -7.21
CA ILE A 274 7.64 0.96 -6.77
C ILE A 274 7.59 -0.39 -7.47
N ASN A 275 6.42 -1.04 -7.56
CA ASN A 275 6.30 -2.36 -8.17
C ASN A 275 6.64 -2.33 -9.66
N ASN A 276 6.27 -1.26 -10.37
CA ASN A 276 6.45 -1.13 -11.81
C ASN A 276 7.77 -0.48 -12.25
N LYS A 277 8.57 0.10 -11.35
CA LYS A 277 9.92 0.59 -11.71
C LYS A 277 10.75 -0.56 -12.31
N LYS A 278 11.08 -0.46 -13.59
CA LYS A 278 11.96 -1.43 -14.24
C LYS A 278 13.40 -1.18 -13.81
N VAL A 279 14.12 -2.28 -13.56
CA VAL A 279 15.57 -2.25 -13.29
C VAL A 279 16.38 -3.01 -14.34
N THR A 280 15.73 -3.58 -15.36
CA THR A 280 16.39 -4.31 -16.45
C THR A 280 17.28 -3.44 -17.33
N GLU A 281 17.07 -2.12 -17.32
CA GLU A 281 17.92 -1.14 -18.01
C GLU A 281 19.29 -0.96 -17.33
N PHE A 282 19.44 -1.37 -16.07
CA PHE A 282 20.65 -1.25 -15.28
C PHE A 282 21.54 -2.47 -15.47
N ALA A 283 22.27 -2.50 -16.59
CA ALA A 283 23.16 -3.62 -16.91
C ALA A 283 24.24 -3.82 -15.83
N THR A 284 24.45 -5.08 -15.42
CA THR A 284 25.50 -5.47 -14.46
C THR A 284 26.58 -6.34 -15.10
N ASP A 285 26.29 -6.95 -16.25
CA ASP A 285 27.23 -7.77 -17.02
C ASP A 285 28.22 -6.91 -17.82
N THR A 286 29.50 -7.24 -17.72
CA THR A 286 30.60 -6.48 -18.36
C THR A 286 30.47 -6.46 -19.89
N ALA A 287 30.14 -7.59 -20.53
CA ALA A 287 30.04 -7.65 -21.97
C ALA A 287 28.88 -6.78 -22.48
N THR A 288 27.75 -6.79 -21.78
CA THR A 288 26.57 -5.97 -22.06
C THR A 288 26.88 -4.47 -21.90
N ILE A 289 27.60 -4.09 -20.84
CA ILE A 289 28.04 -2.71 -20.61
C ILE A 289 28.90 -2.21 -21.78
N ILE A 290 29.94 -2.98 -22.15
CA ILE A 290 30.85 -2.60 -23.24
C ILE A 290 30.10 -2.55 -24.58
N LYS A 291 29.25 -3.53 -24.87
CA LYS A 291 28.47 -3.59 -26.12
C LYS A 291 27.52 -2.40 -26.25
N THR A 292 26.84 -2.04 -25.15
CA THR A 292 25.94 -0.90 -25.10
C THR A 292 26.71 0.41 -25.33
N ALA A 293 27.87 0.56 -24.68
CA ALA A 293 28.73 1.71 -24.90
C ALA A 293 29.28 1.78 -26.33
N ALA A 294 29.70 0.66 -26.91
CA ALA A 294 30.22 0.60 -28.28
C ALA A 294 29.15 0.95 -29.33
N SER A 295 27.89 0.62 -29.05
CA SER A 295 26.75 0.94 -29.92
C SER A 295 26.21 2.36 -29.69
N ASN A 296 26.71 3.08 -28.69
CA ASN A 296 26.27 4.44 -28.38
C ASN A 296 26.98 5.44 -29.33
N PRO A 297 26.24 6.33 -30.02
CA PRO A 297 26.83 7.28 -30.96
C PRO A 297 27.88 8.21 -30.32
N LYS A 298 27.75 8.52 -29.03
CA LYS A 298 28.74 9.33 -28.30
C LYS A 298 30.11 8.69 -28.23
N SER A 299 30.21 7.36 -28.28
CA SER A 299 31.51 6.68 -28.32
C SER A 299 32.23 6.93 -29.64
N ALA A 300 31.51 7.02 -30.76
CA ALA A 300 32.09 7.35 -32.06
C ALA A 300 32.53 8.82 -32.11
N GLU A 301 31.72 9.73 -31.58
CA GLU A 301 32.05 11.16 -31.45
C GLU A 301 33.33 11.37 -30.62
N ARG A 302 33.39 10.79 -29.42
CA ARG A 302 34.58 10.86 -28.55
C ARG A 302 35.82 10.27 -29.20
N LEU A 303 35.67 9.15 -29.92
CA LEU A 303 36.78 8.54 -30.64
C LEU A 303 37.33 9.49 -31.70
N ALA A 304 36.46 10.17 -32.47
CA ALA A 304 36.90 11.15 -33.47
C ALA A 304 37.71 12.27 -32.82
N THR A 305 37.22 12.85 -31.72
CA THR A 305 37.95 13.89 -30.95
C THR A 305 39.34 13.42 -30.52
N TYR A 306 39.44 12.23 -29.93
CA TYR A 306 40.73 11.70 -29.49
C TYR A 306 41.72 11.43 -30.63
N LEU A 307 41.22 11.08 -31.82
CA LEU A 307 42.07 10.85 -32.98
C LEU A 307 42.51 12.16 -33.65
N GLU A 308 41.73 13.23 -33.53
CA GLU A 308 42.10 14.57 -34.01
C GLU A 308 43.16 15.22 -33.10
N ASP A 309 43.01 15.10 -31.78
CA ASP A 309 43.95 15.66 -30.81
C ASP A 309 45.35 15.03 -30.88
N ASN A 310 45.46 13.77 -31.32
CA ASN A 310 46.76 13.10 -31.49
C ASN A 310 47.47 13.44 -32.82
N LYS A 311 46.88 14.28 -33.68
CA LYS A 311 47.52 14.75 -34.93
C LYS A 311 48.24 16.10 -34.76
N ARG A 312 48.05 16.80 -33.63
CA ARG A 312 48.75 18.03 -33.27
C ARG A 312 49.95 17.72 -32.38
#